data_AF-A0A525KCJ6-F1
#
_entry.id   AF-A0A525KCJ6-F1
#
_cell.length_a   1.000
_cell.length_b   1.000
_cell.length_c   1.000
_cell.angle_alpha   90.00
_cell.angle_beta   90.00
_cell.angle_gamma   90.00
#
_symmetry.space_group_name_H-M   'P 1'
#
loop_
_entity.id
_entity.type
_entity.pdbx_description
1 polymer ?
#
loop_
_entity_poly.entity_id
_entity_poly.type
_entity_poly.pdbx_seq_one_letter_code
_entity_poly.pdbx_strand_id
1 'polypeptide(L)' 'MEHHPFAQRKSLEERLADEARVLRAQAKLLRPGAVREAALRKARQTETGAHINQWLNSPGLRPPTP' A
#
# COMPACT_ATOMS: atom_id res chain seq x y z
N MET A 1 -1.57 -26.31 5.76
CA MET A 1 -2.75 -25.45 5.97
C MET A 1 -3.00 -24.71 4.68
N GLU A 2 -3.95 -25.20 3.89
CA GLU A 2 -4.31 -24.65 2.61
C GLU A 2 -4.97 -23.28 2.82
N HIS A 3 -4.33 -22.21 2.34
CA HIS A 3 -4.96 -20.90 2.26
C HIS A 3 -6.01 -20.96 1.16
N HIS A 4 -7.27 -21.19 1.54
CA HIS A 4 -8.41 -21.08 0.64
C HIS A 4 -8.40 -19.68 0.01
N PRO A 5 -8.31 -19.54 -1.33
CA PRO A 5 -8.42 -18.24 -1.97
C PRO A 5 -9.86 -17.76 -1.85
N PHE A 6 -10.16 -17.07 -0.76
CA PHE A 6 -11.33 -16.22 -0.63
C PHE A 6 -11.25 -15.20 -1.74
N ALA A 7 -11.97 -15.44 -2.85
CA ALA A 7 -12.18 -14.57 -4.00
C ALA A 7 -11.36 -13.28 -3.92
N GLN A 8 -10.11 -13.37 -4.35
CA GLN A 8 -9.03 -12.47 -3.95
C GLN A 8 -9.24 -11.08 -4.57
N ARG A 9 -10.08 -10.26 -3.92
CA ARG A 9 -9.95 -8.80 -4.00
C ARG A 9 -8.49 -8.53 -3.65
N LYS A 10 -7.73 -7.96 -4.60
CA LYS A 10 -6.30 -7.58 -4.51
C LYS A 10 -5.78 -7.48 -3.07
N SER A 11 -4.59 -8.02 -2.80
CA SER A 11 -4.00 -7.98 -1.46
C SER A 11 -3.98 -6.55 -0.90
N LEU A 12 -3.91 -6.41 0.42
CA LEU A 12 -3.89 -5.08 1.04
C LEU A 12 -2.72 -4.24 0.49
N GLU A 13 -1.56 -4.86 0.29
CA GLU A 13 -0.38 -4.24 -0.32
C GLU A 13 -0.69 -3.76 -1.75
N GLU A 14 -1.28 -4.61 -2.58
CA GLU A 14 -1.62 -4.28 -3.96
C GLU A 14 -2.61 -3.11 -4.03
N ARG A 15 -3.61 -3.10 -3.15
CA ARG A 15 -4.61 -2.02 -3.07
C ARG A 15 -3.98 -0.69 -2.65
N LEU A 16 -3.11 -0.72 -1.65
CA LEU A 16 -2.40 0.47 -1.17
C LEU A 16 -1.43 1.00 -2.23
N ALA A 17 -0.76 0.12 -2.98
CA ALA A 17 0.11 0.48 -4.10
C ALA A 17 -0.68 1.10 -5.27
N ASP A 18 -1.85 0.54 -5.61
CA ASP A 18 -2.77 1.13 -6.59
C ASP A 18 -3.24 2.53 -6.15
N GLU A 19 -3.64 2.70 -4.88
CA GLU A 19 -4.08 3.98 -4.34
C GLU A 19 -2.95 5.03 -4.37
N ALA A 20 -1.72 4.65 -4.00
CA ALA A 20 -0.56 5.53 -4.12
C ALA A 20 -0.29 5.97 -5.56
N ARG A 21 -0.44 5.07 -6.54
CA ARG A 21 -0.31 5.39 -7.96
C ARG A 21 -1.36 6.40 -8.42
N VAL A 22 -2.62 6.19 -8.01
CA VAL A 22 -3.73 7.09 -8.31
C VAL A 22 -3.53 8.47 -7.68
N LEU A 23 -3.05 8.53 -6.43
CA LEU A 23 -2.74 9.78 -5.74
C LEU A 23 -1.60 10.54 -6.42
N ARG A 24 -0.56 9.83 -6.90
CA ARG A 24 0.50 10.47 -7.70
C ARG A 24 0.00 10.97 -9.04
N ALA A 25 -0.88 10.22 -9.72
CA ALA A 25 -1.47 10.66 -10.97
C ALA A 25 -2.29 11.95 -10.77
N GLN A 26 -3.11 12.00 -9.72
CA GLN A 26 -3.83 13.21 -9.34
C GLN A 26 -2.88 14.38 -9.02
N ALA A 27 -1.82 14.13 -8.25
CA ALA A 27 -0.83 15.17 -7.95
C ALA A 27 -0.11 15.73 -9.18
N LYS A 28 0.02 14.95 -10.27
CA LYS A 28 0.58 15.44 -11.55
C LYS A 28 -0.37 16.39 -12.28
N LEU A 29 -1.69 16.23 -12.10
CA LEU A 29 -2.71 17.08 -12.71
C LEU A 29 -2.94 18.38 -11.90
N LEU A 30 -2.56 18.39 -10.63
CA LEU A 30 -2.71 19.55 -9.75
C LEU A 30 -1.60 20.58 -9.99
N ARG A 31 -1.98 21.86 -9.94
CA ARG A 31 -1.02 22.98 -9.91
C ARG A 31 -0.14 22.88 -8.65
N PRO A 32 1.12 23.35 -8.72
CA PRO A 32 1.96 23.47 -7.53
C PRO A 32 1.25 24.23 -6.41
N GLY A 33 1.24 23.66 -5.21
CA GLY A 33 0.52 24.23 -4.07
C GLY A 33 0.18 23.19 -3.01
N ALA A 34 -0.44 23.65 -1.92
CA ALA A 34 -0.71 22.83 -0.74
C ALA A 34 -1.51 21.54 -1.06
N VAL A 35 -2.44 21.60 -2.01
CA VAL A 35 -3.29 20.45 -2.40
C VAL A 35 -2.47 19.37 -3.10
N ARG A 36 -1.58 19.76 -4.02
CA ARG A 36 -0.65 18.84 -4.68
C ARG A 36 0.27 18.17 -3.67
N GLU A 37 0.83 18.96 -2.75
CA GLU A 37 1.73 18.45 -1.73
C GLU A 37 1.00 17.51 -0.75
N ALA A 38 -0.26 17.79 -0.42
CA ALA A 38 -1.09 16.89 0.38
C ALA A 38 -1.33 15.56 -0.33
N ALA A 39 -1.65 15.57 -1.63
CA ALA A 39 -1.81 14.36 -2.44
C ALA A 39 -0.50 13.54 -2.51
N LEU A 40 0.65 14.19 -2.68
CA LEU A 40 1.96 13.52 -2.66
C LEU A 40 2.31 12.95 -1.29
N ARG A 41 2.02 13.68 -0.20
CA ARG A 41 2.20 13.16 1.17
C ARG A 41 1.35 11.93 1.41
N LYS A 42 0.07 11.96 1.02
CA LYS A 42 -0.83 10.82 1.15
C LYS A 42 -0.31 9.62 0.34
N ALA A 43 0.13 9.83 -0.90
CA ALA A 43 0.71 8.77 -1.73
C ALA A 43 1.91 8.08 -1.05
N ARG A 44 2.82 8.85 -0.44
CA ARG A 44 3.96 8.29 0.30
C ARG A 44 3.52 7.48 1.52
N GLN A 45 2.50 7.94 2.24
CA GLN A 45 1.97 7.23 3.40
C GLN A 45 1.34 5.89 2.99
N THR A 46 0.58 5.84 1.89
CA THR A 46 0.00 4.59 1.37
C THR A 46 1.06 3.60 0.92
N GLU A 47 2.14 4.05 0.26
CA GLU A 47 3.27 3.17 -0.08
C GLU A 47 3.96 2.61 1.16
N THR A 48 4.18 3.47 2.15
CA THR A 48 4.80 3.05 3.41
C THR A 48 3.92 2.03 4.13
N GLY A 49 2.60 2.24 4.15
CA GLY A 49 1.64 1.29 4.70
C GLY A 49 1.65 -0.06 3.97
N ALA A 50 1.76 -0.06 2.64
CA ALA A 50 1.89 -1.28 1.85
C ALA A 50 3.15 -2.06 2.24
N HIS A 51 4.28 -1.36 2.37
CA HIS A 51 5.55 -1.96 2.72
C HIS A 51 5.57 -2.50 4.16
N ILE A 52 4.99 -1.78 5.12
CA ILE A 52 4.84 -2.26 6.50
C ILE A 52 3.99 -3.53 6.53
N ASN A 53 2.86 -3.56 5.80
CA ASN A 53 2.02 -4.74 5.74
C ASN A 53 2.74 -5.94 5.12
N GLN A 54 3.53 -5.71 4.07
CA GLN A 54 4.40 -6.73 3.49
C GLN A 54 5.41 -7.26 4.53
N TRP A 55 6.02 -6.36 5.31
CA TRP A 55 6.99 -6.74 6.33
C TRP A 55 6.36 -7.60 7.43
N LEU A 56 5.20 -7.18 7.96
CA LEU A 56 4.45 -7.94 8.97
C LEU A 56 4.01 -9.33 8.48
N ASN A 57 3.80 -9.50 7.18
CA ASN A 57 3.44 -10.78 6.59
C ASN A 57 4.63 -11.64 6.17
N SER A 58 5.87 -11.14 6.31
CA SER A 58 7.06 -11.89 5.95
C SER A 58 7.31 -13.07 6.91
N PRO A 59 7.55 -14.29 6.40
CA PRO A 59 7.72 -15.49 7.23
C PRO A 59 8.94 -15.43 8.16
N GLY A 60 9.95 -14.62 7.87
CA GLY A 60 11.15 -14.47 8.71
C GLY A 60 10.93 -13.71 10.02
N LEU A 61 9.77 -13.08 10.21
CA LEU A 61 9.38 -12.40 11.46
C LEU A 61 8.32 -13.16 12.25
N ARG A 62 7.77 -14.24 11.70
CA ARG A 62 6.81 -15.07 12.41
C ARG A 62 7.59 -16.00 13.34
N PRO A 63 7.24 -16.12 14.63
CA PRO A 63 7.86 -17.10 15.49
C PRO A 63 7.68 -18.50 14.86
N PRO A 64 8.70 -19.37 14.91
CA PRO A 64 8.58 -20.72 14.38
C PRO A 64 7.42 -21.42 15.10
N THR A 65 6.49 -21.96 14.32
CA THR A 65 5.42 -22.80 14.86
C THR A 65 6.04 -24.13 15.33
N PRO A 66 5.80 -24.56 16.58
CA PRO A 66 6.22 -25.87 17.07
C PRO A 66 5.52 -27.02 16.33
#